data_AF-A0A968L0P0-F1
#
_entry.id   AF-A0A968L0P0-F1
#
_cell.length_a   1.000
_cell.length_b   1.000
_cell.length_c   1.000
_cell.angle_alpha   90.00
_cell.angle_beta   90.00
_cell.angle_gamma   90.00
#
_symmetry.space_group_name_H-M   'P 1'
#
loop_
_entity.id
_entity.type
_entity.pdbx_description
1 polymer ?
#
loop_
_entity_poly.entity_id
_entity_poly.type
_entity_poly.pdbx_seq_one_letter_code
_entity_poly.pdbx_strand_id
1 'polypeptide(L)'
;MGEPEPGYDRKEILYRIGTFFLLLGLGVLVFFFLSEAAEKPTFSYFCGSIVLLGVGFFFRAQYRKAVKSSGRFSIFKRFKRGSDK
;
A
#
# COMPACT_ATOMS: atom_id res chain seq x y z
N MET A 1 14.09 -0.36 29.69
CA MET A 1 13.47 -1.67 29.40
C MET A 1 12.95 -1.59 27.98
N GLY A 2 13.63 -2.27 27.05
CA GLY A 2 13.27 -2.26 25.63
C GLY A 2 11.90 -2.88 25.46
N GLU A 3 10.97 -2.12 24.86
CA GLU A 3 9.66 -2.65 24.52
C GLU A 3 9.82 -3.87 23.60
N PRO A 4 9.00 -4.92 23.77
CA PRO A 4 9.11 -6.13 22.97
C PRO A 4 8.99 -5.78 21.48
N GLU A 5 9.99 -6.20 20.70
CA GLU A 5 9.99 -6.23 19.23
C GLU A 5 8.57 -6.55 18.75
N PRO A 6 7.86 -5.65 18.06
CA PRO A 6 6.46 -5.87 17.74
C PRO A 6 6.40 -6.99 16.71
N GLY A 7 6.06 -8.17 17.21
CA GLY A 7 5.92 -9.39 16.44
C GLY A 7 5.07 -9.15 15.20
N TYR A 8 5.64 -9.54 14.06
CA TYR A 8 4.99 -9.84 12.78
C TYR A 8 3.48 -9.51 12.73
N ASP A 9 3.12 -8.27 12.39
CA ASP A 9 1.71 -7.90 12.21
C ASP A 9 1.26 -8.37 10.83
N ARG A 10 0.59 -9.54 10.80
CA ARG A 10 0.01 -10.14 9.59
C ARG A 10 -0.83 -9.13 8.80
N LYS A 11 -1.51 -8.20 9.47
CA LYS A 11 -2.37 -7.20 8.81
C LYS A 11 -1.56 -6.15 8.07
N GLU A 12 -0.41 -5.76 8.61
CA GLU A 12 0.51 -4.85 7.95
C GLU A 12 1.09 -5.47 6.69
N ILE A 13 1.47 -6.75 6.76
CA ILE A 13 2.00 -7.49 5.60
C ILE A 13 0.93 -7.63 4.52
N LEU A 14 -0.29 -8.00 4.89
CA LEU A 14 -1.41 -8.08 3.93
C LEU A 14 -1.73 -6.72 3.30
N TYR A 15 -1.63 -5.63 4.06
CA TYR A 15 -1.79 -4.27 3.51
C TYR A 15 -0.66 -3.90 2.52
N ARG A 16 0.58 -4.25 2.84
CA ARG A 16 1.74 -4.04 1.95
C ARG A 16 1.63 -4.90 0.69
N ILE A 17 1.22 -6.15 0.82
CA ILE A 17 0.94 -7.06 -0.32
C ILE A 17 -0.15 -6.47 -1.20
N GLY A 18 -1.27 -6.00 -0.64
CA GLY A 18 -2.31 -5.33 -1.41
C GLY A 18 -1.80 -4.09 -2.15
N THR A 19 -0.95 -3.30 -1.51
CA THR A 19 -0.30 -2.14 -2.15
C THR A 19 0.64 -2.56 -3.28
N PHE A 20 1.41 -3.64 -3.11
CA PHE A 20 2.26 -4.19 -4.16
C PHE A 20 1.44 -4.63 -5.38
N PHE A 21 0.35 -5.39 -5.18
CA PHE A 21 -0.54 -5.80 -6.26
C PHE A 21 -1.18 -4.61 -6.98
N LEU A 22 -1.54 -3.54 -6.26
CA LEU A 22 -2.03 -2.31 -6.88
C LEU A 22 -0.98 -1.65 -7.79
N LEU A 23 0.27 -1.53 -7.31
CA LEU A 23 1.34 -0.95 -8.11
C LEU A 23 1.68 -1.82 -9.33
N LEU A 24 1.71 -3.14 -9.16
CA LEU A 24 1.94 -4.09 -10.24
C LEU A 24 0.81 -4.02 -11.28
N GLY A 25 -0.44 -4.02 -10.83
CA GLY A 25 -1.62 -3.87 -11.70
C GLY A 25 -1.60 -2.57 -12.47
N LEU A 26 -1.25 -1.45 -11.82
CA LEU A 26 -1.06 -0.17 -12.49
C LEU A 26 0.05 -0.22 -13.55
N GLY A 27 1.18 -0.86 -13.24
CA GLY A 27 2.27 -1.03 -14.19
C GLY A 27 1.85 -1.82 -15.44
N VAL A 28 1.14 -2.93 -15.27
CA VAL A 28 0.62 -3.72 -16.40
C VAL A 28 -0.45 -2.95 -17.19
N LEU A 29 -1.26 -2.12 -16.52
CA LEU A 29 -2.22 -1.25 -17.21
C LEU A 29 -1.53 -0.22 -18.11
N VAL A 30 -0.39 0.33 -17.67
CA VAL A 30 0.43 1.20 -18.52
C VAL A 30 0.92 0.46 -19.77
N PHE A 31 1.34 -0.81 -19.65
CA PHE A 31 1.68 -1.62 -20.82
C PHE A 31 0.51 -1.82 -21.79
N PHE A 32 -0.72 -1.94 -21.28
CA PHE A 32 -1.90 -1.97 -22.15
C PHE A 32 -2.04 -0.66 -22.94
N PHE A 33 -1.91 0.50 -22.29
CA PHE A 33 -1.96 1.79 -23.00
C PHE A 33 -0.85 1.95 -24.03
N LEU A 34 0.37 1.47 -23.74
CA LEU A 34 1.46 1.46 -24.72
C LEU A 34 1.15 0.53 -25.91
N SER A 35 0.53 -0.61 -25.64
CA SER A 35 0.07 -1.57 -26.67
C SER A 35 -1.02 -0.96 -27.56
N GLU A 36 -1.94 -0.20 -26.98
CA GLU A 36 -3.01 0.49 -27.69
C GLU A 36 -2.46 1.64 -28.54
N ALA A 37 -1.52 2.43 -28.01
CA ALA A 37 -0.81 3.47 -28.76
C ALA A 37 0.01 2.90 -29.94
N ALA A 38 0.38 1.62 -29.90
CA ALA A 38 1.05 0.91 -30.99
C ALA A 38 0.07 0.22 -31.96
N GLU A 39 -1.23 0.55 -31.91
CA GLU A 39 -2.32 0.00 -32.73
C GLU A 39 -2.48 -1.53 -32.61
N LYS A 40 -1.95 -2.13 -31.54
CA LYS A 40 -2.01 -3.57 -31.27
C LYS A 40 -2.53 -3.79 -29.85
N PRO A 41 -3.82 -3.54 -29.58
CA PRO A 41 -4.36 -3.64 -28.23
C PRO A 41 -4.27 -5.07 -27.71
N THR A 42 -3.39 -5.30 -26.74
CA THR A 42 -3.25 -6.61 -26.09
C THR A 42 -4.16 -6.67 -24.87
N PHE A 43 -5.40 -7.15 -25.08
CA PHE A 43 -6.41 -7.24 -24.02
C PHE A 43 -5.99 -8.10 -22.82
N SER A 44 -5.06 -9.04 -22.98
CA SER A 44 -4.52 -9.81 -21.87
C SER A 44 -3.86 -8.93 -20.79
N TYR A 45 -3.18 -7.84 -21.18
CA TYR A 45 -2.63 -6.87 -20.23
C TYR A 45 -3.73 -6.10 -19.50
N PHE A 46 -4.78 -5.70 -20.23
CA PHE A 46 -5.93 -5.04 -19.62
C PHE A 46 -6.63 -5.95 -18.60
N CYS A 47 -7.06 -7.15 -19.00
CA CYS A 47 -7.73 -8.09 -18.11
C CYS A 47 -6.86 -8.46 -16.89
N GLY A 48 -5.57 -8.74 -17.11
CA GLY A 48 -4.63 -9.01 -16.02
C GLY A 48 -4.50 -7.83 -15.05
N SER A 49 -4.38 -6.61 -15.56
CA SER A 49 -4.29 -5.40 -14.73
C SER A 49 -5.54 -5.16 -13.89
N ILE A 50 -6.75 -5.37 -14.44
CA ILE A 50 -8.01 -5.21 -13.70
C ILE A 50 -8.11 -6.23 -12.57
N VAL A 51 -7.73 -7.48 -12.81
CA VAL A 51 -7.72 -8.53 -11.76
C VAL A 51 -6.73 -8.16 -10.66
N LEU A 52 -5.50 -7.77 -11.01
CA LEU A 52 -4.47 -7.36 -10.06
C LEU A 52 -4.90 -6.15 -9.23
N LEU A 53 -5.49 -5.15 -9.87
CA LEU A 53 -6.01 -3.95 -9.20
C LEU A 53 -7.18 -4.30 -8.28
N GLY A 54 -8.11 -5.15 -8.71
CA GLY A 54 -9.24 -5.59 -7.89
C GLY A 54 -8.79 -6.34 -6.63
N VAL A 55 -7.88 -7.30 -6.80
CA VAL A 55 -7.30 -8.08 -5.68
C VAL A 55 -6.48 -7.17 -4.74
N GLY A 56 -5.62 -6.32 -5.30
CA GLY A 56 -4.82 -5.39 -4.51
C GLY A 56 -5.69 -4.38 -3.74
N PHE A 57 -6.75 -3.88 -4.36
CA PHE A 57 -7.71 -2.98 -3.73
C PHE A 57 -8.47 -3.68 -2.61
N PHE A 58 -8.93 -4.92 -2.83
CA PHE A 58 -9.63 -5.70 -1.81
C PHE A 58 -8.79 -5.90 -0.55
N PHE A 59 -7.54 -6.35 -0.71
CA PHE A 59 -6.62 -6.50 0.42
C PHE A 59 -6.33 -5.16 1.10
N ARG A 60 -6.10 -4.09 0.32
CA ARG A 60 -5.84 -2.76 0.90
C ARG A 60 -7.05 -2.20 1.66
N ALA A 61 -8.26 -2.43 1.15
CA ALA A 61 -9.51 -1.95 1.75
C ALA A 61 -9.82 -2.65 3.09
N GLN A 62 -9.54 -3.95 3.20
CA GLN A 62 -9.76 -4.70 4.44
C GLN A 62 -8.84 -4.27 5.59
N TYR A 63 -7.60 -3.86 5.32
CA TYR A 63 -6.58 -3.65 6.36
C TYR A 63 -6.19 -2.18 6.61
N ARG A 64 -6.99 -1.22 6.11
CA ARG A 64 -6.75 0.23 6.22
C ARG A 64 -6.60 0.77 7.66
N LYS A 65 -6.90 -0.04 8.69
CA LYS A 65 -6.80 0.31 10.13
C LYS A 65 -5.45 0.02 10.80
N ALA A 66 -4.49 -0.63 10.14
CA ALA A 66 -3.31 -1.19 10.82
C ALA A 66 -2.04 -0.33 10.82
N VAL A 67 -2.05 0.92 10.37
CA VAL A 67 -0.86 1.77 10.50
C VAL A 67 -0.83 2.36 11.91
N LYS A 68 -0.37 1.56 12.88
CA LYS A 68 -0.01 2.09 14.19
C LYS A 68 1.10 3.10 13.94
N SER A 69 0.85 4.37 14.30
CA SER A 69 1.83 5.45 14.18
C SER A 69 3.18 4.97 14.71
N SER A 70 4.17 4.86 13.83
CA SER A 70 5.54 4.59 14.26
C SER A 70 5.90 5.74 15.20
N GLY A 71 6.18 5.46 16.48
CA GLY A 71 6.41 6.46 17.53
C GLY A 71 7.61 7.42 17.30
N ARG A 72 8.11 7.50 16.07
CA ARG A 72 9.18 8.34 15.54
C ARG A 72 8.93 9.85 15.75
N PHE A 73 7.69 10.28 15.96
CA PHE A 73 7.32 11.67 16.30
C PHE A 73 6.94 11.90 17.77
N SER A 74 7.23 10.95 18.67
CA SER A 74 6.93 11.11 20.10
C SER A 74 7.70 12.29 20.74
N ILE A 75 8.89 12.60 20.22
CA ILE A 75 9.78 13.67 20.71
C ILE A 75 9.15 15.06 20.47
N PHE A 76 8.63 15.33 19.27
CA PHE A 76 7.94 16.59 18.96
C PHE A 76 6.65 16.77 19.78
N LYS A 77 5.95 15.68 20.09
CA LYS A 77 4.74 15.71 20.93
C LYS A 77 5.04 16.09 22.38
N ARG A 78 6.24 15.77 22.88
CA ARG A 78 6.70 16.11 24.23
C ARG A 78 7.10 17.59 24.33
N PHE A 79 7.68 18.15 23.27
CA PHE A 79 8.07 19.57 23.22
C PHE A 79 6.86 20.52 23.17
N LYS A 80 5.79 20.16 22.45
CA LYS A 80 4.55 20.95 22.39
C LYS A 80 3.81 21.06 23.74
N ARG A 81 3.99 20.07 24.64
CA ARG A 81 3.40 20.08 25.99
C ARG A 81 4.21 20.86 27.03
N GLY A 82 5.45 21.24 26.72
CA GLY A 82 6.31 22.03 27.61
C GLY A 82 6.16 23.54 27.46
N SER A 83 5.40 24.01 26.46
CA SER A 83 5.19 25.44 26.17
C SER A 83 3.88 25.99 26.75
N ASP A 84 3.21 25.22 27.62
CA ASP A 84 1.97 25.58 28.34
C ASP A 84 2.27 25.62 29.85
N LYS A 85 3.28 26.41 30.22
CA LYS A 85 3.58 26.81 31.60
C LYS A 85 4.10 28.23 31.62
#